data_AF-A0A965PZI2-F1
#
_entry.id   AF-A0A965PZI2-F1
#
_cell.length_a   1.000
_cell.length_b   1.000
_cell.length_c   1.000
_cell.angle_alpha   90.00
_cell.angle_beta   90.00
_cell.angle_gamma   90.00
#
_symmetry.space_group_name_H-M   'P 1'
#
loop_
_entity.id
_entity.type
_entity.pdbx_description
1 polymer ?
#
loop_
_entity_poly.entity_id
_entity_poly.type
_entity_poly.pdbx_seq_one_letter_code
_entity_poly.pdbx_strand_id
1 'polypeptide(L)'
;MSEPTQSSTTPPAADAAQRRLVQVLFVGVFMAALDSAIVGPVLPALRAAFGIDNRTAGLLSTVFALSSMCSTALMAYFSDRHGRRPVYLVSVALFAIGSLCIAAAPSFDFLLLSRAIQGIGAGGIAPVASAV
;
A
#
# COMPACT_ATOMS: atom_id res chain seq x y z
N MET A 1 -10.22 12.87 57.02
CA MET A 1 -9.05 13.23 56.20
C MET A 1 -8.44 11.93 55.71
N SER A 2 -8.66 11.61 54.44
CA SER A 2 -7.98 10.54 53.69
C SER A 2 -8.43 10.64 52.23
N GLU A 3 -7.79 11.53 51.48
CA GLU A 3 -7.83 11.49 50.01
C GLU A 3 -7.23 10.16 49.55
N PRO A 4 -7.86 9.43 48.62
CA PRO A 4 -7.24 8.27 48.02
C PRO A 4 -6.12 8.75 47.09
N THR A 5 -4.90 8.36 47.43
CA THR A 5 -3.66 8.54 46.67
C THR A 5 -3.86 8.14 45.21
N GLN A 6 -3.87 9.12 44.29
CA GLN A 6 -3.82 8.86 42.85
C GLN A 6 -2.49 8.16 42.55
N SER A 7 -2.59 6.89 42.18
CA SER A 7 -1.48 6.11 41.65
C SER A 7 -1.14 6.68 40.28
N SER A 8 0.01 7.33 40.18
CA SER A 8 0.60 7.75 38.91
C SER A 8 0.91 6.51 38.08
N THR A 9 0.02 6.18 37.13
CA THR A 9 0.30 5.23 36.07
C THR A 9 1.26 5.87 35.07
N THR A 10 2.55 5.81 35.37
CA THR A 10 3.58 6.01 34.33
C THR A 10 3.31 5.00 33.21
N PRO A 11 3.07 5.43 31.96
CA PRO A 11 2.89 4.51 30.85
C PRO A 11 4.14 3.62 30.73
N PRO A 12 4.00 2.29 30.71
CA PRO A 12 5.13 1.39 30.52
C PRO A 12 5.72 1.59 29.13
N ALA A 13 7.00 1.23 28.96
CA ALA A 13 7.88 1.43 27.79
C ALA A 13 7.42 0.85 26.41
N ALA A 14 6.11 0.73 26.17
CA ALA A 14 5.48 0.42 24.90
C ALA A 14 5.60 1.55 23.85
N ASP A 15 6.14 2.72 24.19
CA ASP A 15 6.03 3.92 23.35
C ASP A 15 6.93 3.98 22.11
N ALA A 16 8.18 3.53 22.18
CA ALA A 16 9.14 3.76 21.08
C ALA A 16 8.95 2.77 19.91
N ALA A 17 8.80 1.47 20.21
CA ALA A 17 8.61 0.45 19.20
C ALA A 17 7.24 0.56 18.51
N GLN A 18 6.18 0.87 19.29
CA GLN A 18 4.85 1.09 18.76
C GLN A 18 4.77 2.37 17.91
N ARG A 19 5.36 3.48 18.37
CA ARG A 19 5.48 4.70 17.54
C ARG A 19 6.20 4.43 16.23
N ARG A 20 7.30 3.68 16.26
CA ARG A 20 8.06 3.33 15.05
C ARG A 20 7.24 2.47 14.10
N LEU A 21 6.44 1.54 14.62
CA LEU A 21 5.51 0.73 13.85
C LEU A 21 4.44 1.59 13.17
N VAL A 22 3.80 2.48 13.92
CA VAL A 22 2.78 3.42 13.41
C VAL A 22 3.37 4.35 12.35
N GLN A 23 4.60 4.82 12.51
CA GLN A 23 5.30 5.62 11.50
C GLN A 23 5.49 4.86 10.18
N VAL A 24 5.95 3.60 10.25
CA VAL A 24 6.11 2.76 9.05
C VAL A 24 4.76 2.51 8.38
N LEU A 25 3.71 2.24 9.17
CA LEU A 25 2.34 2.09 8.68
C LEU A 25 1.85 3.33 7.94
N PHE A 26 2.05 4.50 8.55
CA PHE A 26 1.66 5.79 7.99
C PHE A 26 2.36 6.07 6.67
N VAL A 27 3.68 5.82 6.59
CA VAL A 27 4.46 6.00 5.37
C VAL A 27 3.95 5.10 4.24
N GLY A 28 3.60 3.84 4.54
CA GLY A 28 3.05 2.92 3.54
C GLY A 28 1.68 3.38 2.99
N VAL A 29 0.79 3.82 3.86
CA VAL A 29 -0.53 4.35 3.46
C VAL A 29 -0.38 5.65 2.67
N PHE A 30 0.51 6.55 3.12
CA PHE A 30 0.80 7.80 2.43
C PHE A 30 1.38 7.56 1.03
N MET A 31 2.31 6.61 0.88
CA MET A 31 2.84 6.19 -0.42
C MET A 31 1.74 5.66 -1.35
N ALA A 32 0.81 4.84 -0.85
CA ALA A 32 -0.32 4.36 -1.64
C ALA A 32 -1.26 5.50 -2.08
N ALA A 33 -1.47 6.50 -1.22
CA ALA A 33 -2.25 7.68 -1.57
C ALA A 33 -1.57 8.54 -2.63
N LEU A 34 -0.24 8.73 -2.52
CA LEU A 34 0.56 9.43 -3.54
C LEU A 34 0.49 8.73 -4.89
N ASP A 35 0.58 7.39 -4.93
CA ASP A 35 0.46 6.64 -6.17
C ASP A 35 -0.85 6.96 -6.91
N SER A 36 -1.98 6.94 -6.21
CA SER A 36 -3.29 7.26 -6.78
C SER A 36 -3.37 8.69 -7.32
N ALA A 37 -2.73 9.65 -6.64
CA ALA A 37 -2.71 11.06 -7.06
C ALA A 37 -1.87 11.31 -8.33
N ILE A 38 -0.81 10.53 -8.53
CA ILE A 38 0.15 10.73 -9.64
C ILE A 38 -0.40 10.19 -10.97
N VAL A 39 -1.28 9.19 -10.96
CA VAL A 39 -1.77 8.53 -12.20
C VAL A 39 -2.34 9.54 -13.19
N GLY A 40 -3.27 10.40 -12.75
CA GLY A 40 -3.95 11.38 -13.60
C GLY A 40 -3.01 12.22 -14.48
N PRO A 41 -2.07 12.99 -13.89
CA PRO A 41 -1.16 13.83 -14.65
C PRO A 41 -0.08 13.06 -15.43
N VAL A 42 0.18 11.79 -15.10
CA VAL A 42 1.21 10.99 -15.79
C VAL A 42 0.69 10.33 -17.07
N LEU A 43 -0.63 10.16 -17.24
CA LEU A 43 -1.23 9.55 -18.43
C LEU A 43 -0.81 10.20 -19.76
N PRO A 44 -0.79 11.55 -19.92
CA PRO A 44 -0.26 12.19 -21.13
C PRO A 44 1.20 11.84 -21.41
N ALA A 45 2.05 11.81 -20.37
CA ALA A 45 3.47 11.47 -20.52
C ALA A 45 3.68 10.02 -20.94
N LEU A 46 2.93 9.07 -20.35
CA LEU A 46 2.96 7.66 -20.74
C LEU A 46 2.52 7.46 -22.19
N ARG A 47 1.49 8.16 -22.64
CA ARG A 47 1.04 8.11 -24.04
C ARG A 47 2.13 8.59 -25.00
N ALA A 48 2.80 9.70 -24.68
CA ALA A 48 3.89 10.22 -25.49
C ALA A 48 5.12 9.29 -25.48
N ALA A 49 5.47 8.71 -24.34
CA ALA A 49 6.63 7.84 -24.18
C ALA A 49 6.46 6.49 -24.87
N PHE A 50 5.27 5.89 -24.82
CA PHE A 50 5.00 4.56 -25.36
C PHE A 50 4.21 4.57 -26.68
N GLY A 51 3.79 5.73 -27.19
CA GLY A 51 3.02 5.85 -28.43
C GLY A 51 1.62 5.21 -28.38
N ILE A 52 1.04 5.10 -27.18
CA ILE A 52 -0.24 4.40 -26.94
C ILE A 52 -1.45 5.35 -26.96
N ASP A 53 -2.63 4.80 -27.22
CA ASP A 53 -3.89 5.53 -27.20
C ASP A 53 -4.47 5.71 -25.77
N ASN A 54 -5.54 6.49 -25.66
CA ASN A 54 -6.15 6.81 -24.37
C ASN A 54 -6.81 5.59 -23.72
N ARG A 55 -7.32 4.66 -24.54
CA ARG A 55 -7.92 3.41 -24.05
C ARG A 55 -6.87 2.52 -23.41
N THR A 56 -5.74 2.34 -24.08
CA THR A 56 -4.63 1.52 -23.58
C THR A 56 -4.03 2.14 -22.32
N ALA A 57 -3.81 3.46 -22.29
CA ALA A 57 -3.34 4.14 -21.08
C ALA A 57 -4.31 3.98 -19.89
N GLY A 58 -5.61 3.94 -20.14
CA GLY A 58 -6.63 3.70 -19.11
C GLY A 58 -6.55 2.32 -18.45
N LEU A 59 -5.99 1.31 -19.14
CA LEU A 59 -5.82 -0.04 -18.60
C LEU A 59 -4.95 -0.07 -17.35
N LEU A 60 -4.06 0.92 -17.18
CA LEU A 60 -3.22 1.02 -15.98
C LEU A 60 -4.05 1.12 -14.70
N SER A 61 -5.07 1.98 -14.72
CA SER A 61 -5.98 2.16 -13.59
C SER A 61 -6.91 0.97 -13.42
N THR A 62 -7.40 0.40 -14.54
CA THR A 62 -8.28 -0.76 -14.51
C THR A 62 -7.60 -2.00 -13.93
N VAL A 63 -6.38 -2.31 -14.38
CA VAL A 63 -5.61 -3.46 -13.89
C VAL A 63 -5.26 -3.26 -12.42
N PHE A 64 -4.80 -2.07 -12.03
CA PHE A 64 -4.52 -1.76 -10.63
C PHE A 64 -5.77 -1.99 -9.74
N ALA A 65 -6.92 -1.44 -10.14
CA ALA A 65 -8.17 -1.56 -9.39
C ALA A 65 -8.62 -3.02 -9.29
N LEU A 66 -8.61 -3.77 -10.40
CA LEU A 66 -9.02 -5.17 -10.44
C LEU A 66 -8.11 -6.04 -9.57
N SER A 67 -6.79 -5.91 -9.72
CA SER A 67 -5.82 -6.62 -8.90
C SER A 67 -5.96 -6.29 -7.42
N SER A 68 -6.16 -5.01 -7.08
CA SER A 68 -6.37 -4.57 -5.70
C SER A 68 -7.66 -5.12 -5.09
N MET A 69 -8.77 -5.10 -5.84
CA MET A 69 -10.05 -5.67 -5.39
C MET A 69 -9.95 -7.17 -5.10
N CYS A 70 -9.34 -7.94 -6.02
CA CYS A 70 -9.13 -9.37 -5.82
C CYS A 70 -8.18 -9.66 -4.65
N SER A 71 -7.10 -8.89 -4.54
CA SER A 71 -6.11 -9.07 -3.48
C SER A 71 -6.63 -8.68 -2.09
N THR A 72 -7.51 -7.69 -2.00
CA THR A 72 -8.07 -7.20 -0.74
C THR A 72 -8.71 -8.34 0.07
N ALA A 73 -9.58 -9.14 -0.56
CA ALA A 73 -10.22 -10.28 0.09
C ALA A 73 -9.21 -11.37 0.48
N LEU A 74 -8.22 -11.61 -0.39
CA LEU A 74 -7.18 -12.61 -0.15
C LEU A 74 -6.29 -12.22 1.05
N MET A 75 -5.81 -10.98 1.08
CA MET A 75 -4.96 -10.46 2.14
C MET A 75 -5.71 -10.35 3.46
N ALA A 76 -7.00 -10.01 3.45
CA ALA A 76 -7.84 -10.04 4.64
C ALA A 76 -7.90 -11.46 5.25
N TYR A 77 -8.17 -12.48 4.43
CA TYR A 77 -8.18 -13.88 4.87
C TYR A 77 -6.82 -14.33 5.44
N PHE A 78 -5.72 -14.00 4.76
CA PHE A 78 -4.38 -14.35 5.24
C PHE A 78 -4.00 -13.61 6.53
N SER A 79 -4.41 -12.35 6.66
CA SER A 79 -4.17 -11.50 7.83
C SER A 79 -4.82 -12.07 9.09
N ASP A 80 -6.05 -12.59 8.97
CA ASP A 80 -6.76 -13.19 10.11
C ASP A 80 -6.10 -14.50 10.57
N ARG A 81 -5.46 -15.25 9.66
CA ARG A 81 -4.84 -16.54 9.97
C ARG A 81 -3.37 -16.46 10.41
N HIS A 82 -2.57 -15.59 9.79
CA HIS A 82 -1.12 -15.51 10.01
C HIS A 82 -0.70 -14.28 10.81
N GLY A 83 -1.68 -13.44 11.19
CA GLY A 83 -1.45 -12.19 11.92
C GLY A 83 -1.30 -11.00 10.99
N ARG A 84 -1.74 -9.84 11.49
CA ARG A 84 -1.84 -8.59 10.71
C ARG A 84 -0.48 -8.03 10.29
N ARG A 85 0.49 -8.02 11.21
CA ARG A 85 1.82 -7.43 11.00
C ARG A 85 2.62 -8.05 9.83
N PRO A 86 2.81 -9.38 9.74
CA PRO A 86 3.57 -9.97 8.62
C PRO A 86 2.87 -9.75 7.27
N VAL A 87 1.53 -9.83 7.22
CA VAL A 87 0.76 -9.61 5.99
C VAL A 87 0.86 -8.16 5.53
N TYR A 88 0.83 -7.20 6.45
CA TYR A 88 1.08 -5.79 6.13
C TYR A 88 2.46 -5.59 5.50
N LEU A 89 3.51 -6.15 6.11
CA LEU A 89 4.88 -6.02 5.60
C LEU A 89 5.05 -6.65 4.21
N VAL A 90 4.44 -7.81 3.96
CA VAL A 90 4.43 -8.46 2.64
C VAL A 90 3.71 -7.59 1.61
N SER A 91 2.57 -6.99 1.99
CA SER A 91 1.79 -6.10 1.11
C SER A 91 2.60 -4.85 0.72
N VAL A 92 3.27 -4.23 1.69
CA VAL A 92 4.17 -3.09 1.46
C VAL A 92 5.37 -3.49 0.60
N ALA A 93 5.96 -4.66 0.82
CA ALA A 93 7.07 -5.15 0.01
C ALA A 93 6.65 -5.39 -1.45
N LEU A 94 5.49 -6.03 -1.67
CA LEU A 94 4.92 -6.22 -3.01
C LEU A 94 4.65 -4.89 -3.71
N PHE A 95 4.09 -3.92 -2.98
CA PHE A 95 3.86 -2.58 -3.51
C PHE A 95 5.17 -1.90 -3.91
N ALA A 96 6.19 -1.95 -3.04
CA ALA A 96 7.50 -1.35 -3.31
C ALA A 96 8.22 -1.99 -4.52
N ILE A 97 8.18 -3.32 -4.63
CA ILE A 97 8.74 -4.04 -5.78
C ILE A 97 8.01 -3.65 -7.06
N GLY A 98 6.68 -3.62 -7.03
CA GLY A 98 5.87 -3.18 -8.16
C GLY A 98 6.22 -1.76 -8.61
N SER A 99 6.34 -0.82 -7.66
CA SER A 99 6.77 0.56 -7.93
C SER A 99 8.16 0.63 -8.59
N LEU A 100 9.11 -0.17 -8.11
CA LEU A 100 10.45 -0.22 -8.68
C LEU A 100 10.45 -0.79 -10.10
N CYS A 101 9.64 -1.82 -10.35
CA CYS A 101 9.48 -2.39 -11.69
C CYS A 101 8.83 -1.39 -12.66
N ILE A 102 7.84 -0.60 -12.22
CA ILE A 102 7.25 0.47 -13.03
C ILE A 102 8.31 1.52 -13.40
N ALA A 103 9.15 1.92 -12.45
CA ALA A 103 10.21 2.89 -12.70
C ALA A 103 11.26 2.40 -13.71
N ALA A 104 11.49 1.08 -13.78
CA ALA A 104 12.44 0.46 -14.70
C ALA A 104 11.77 -0.10 -15.98
N ALA A 105 10.50 0.18 -16.23
CA ALA A 105 9.73 -0.48 -17.27
C ALA A 105 10.23 -0.15 -18.69
N PRO A 106 10.65 -1.14 -19.50
CA PRO A 106 11.14 -0.93 -20.86
C PRO A 106 10.00 -0.87 -21.90
N SER A 107 8.80 -1.37 -21.55
CA SER A 107 7.65 -1.44 -22.44
C SER A 107 6.34 -1.25 -21.66
N PHE A 108 5.27 -0.88 -22.37
CA PHE A 108 3.96 -0.69 -21.76
C PHE A 108 3.40 -1.99 -21.14
N ASP A 109 3.59 -3.14 -21.78
CA ASP A 109 3.11 -4.42 -21.26
C ASP A 109 3.82 -4.80 -19.95
N PHE A 110 5.13 -4.54 -19.86
CA PHE A 110 5.88 -4.74 -18.62
C PHE A 110 5.39 -3.78 -17.52
N LEU A 111 5.09 -2.54 -17.90
CA LEU A 111 4.52 -1.54 -16.99
C LEU A 111 3.15 -2.01 -16.48
N LEU A 112 2.29 -2.55 -17.35
CA LEU A 112 0.97 -3.06 -17.00
C LEU A 112 1.04 -4.27 -16.06
N LEU A 113 1.97 -5.20 -16.32
CA LEU A 113 2.21 -6.35 -15.44
C LEU A 113 2.73 -5.90 -14.06
N SER A 114 3.68 -4.97 -14.06
CA SER A 114 4.21 -4.38 -12.82
C SER A 114 3.12 -3.67 -12.03
N ARG A 115 2.17 -3.01 -12.72
CA ARG A 115 1.00 -2.37 -12.13
C ARG A 115 0.05 -3.38 -11.49
N ALA A 116 -0.14 -4.56 -12.09
CA ALA A 116 -0.91 -5.64 -11.48
C ALA A 116 -0.28 -6.11 -10.16
N ILE A 117 1.04 -6.35 -10.15
CA ILE A 117 1.80 -6.74 -8.95
C ILE A 117 1.67 -5.67 -7.86
N GLN A 118 1.82 -4.40 -8.23
CA GLN A 118 1.67 -3.28 -7.32
C GLN A 118 0.24 -3.19 -6.76
N GLY A 119 -0.79 -3.42 -7.59
CA GLY A 119 -2.19 -3.49 -7.19
C GLY A 119 -2.46 -4.60 -6.18
N ILE A 120 -1.84 -5.77 -6.35
CA ILE A 120 -1.91 -6.87 -5.37
C ILE A 120 -1.36 -6.41 -4.01
N GLY A 121 -0.21 -5.74 -3.99
CA GLY A 121 0.35 -5.16 -2.77
C GLY A 121 -0.57 -4.10 -2.15
N ALA A 122 -1.13 -3.20 -2.97
CA ALA A 122 -2.01 -2.12 -2.51
C ALA A 122 -3.28 -2.63 -1.82
N GLY A 123 -3.88 -3.73 -2.30
CA GLY A 123 -5.09 -4.31 -1.73
C GLY A 123 -4.96 -4.76 -0.27
N GLY A 124 -3.74 -5.07 0.19
CA GLY A 124 -3.47 -5.44 1.58
C GLY A 124 -3.12 -4.28 2.51
N ILE A 125 -2.73 -3.11 1.98
CA ILE A 125 -2.19 -2.00 2.79
C ILE A 125 -3.29 -1.32 3.62
N ALA A 126 -4.38 -0.87 2.99
CA ALA A 126 -5.43 -0.11 3.66
C ALA A 126 -6.22 -0.91 4.73
N PRO A 127 -6.74 -2.12 4.45
CA PRO A 127 -7.55 -2.85 5.43
C PRO A 127 -6.72 -3.42 6.59
N VAL A 128 -5.46 -3.79 6.34
CA VAL A 128 -4.61 -4.32 7.40
C VAL A 128 -4.07 -3.18 8.27
N ALA A 129 -3.77 -2.01 7.69
CA ALA A 129 -3.33 -0.85 8.46
C ALA A 129 -4.41 -0.28 9.38
N SER A 130 -5.68 -0.25 8.97
CA SER A 130 -6.78 0.25 9.81
C SER A 130 -7.18 -0.72 10.92
N ALA A 131 -6.74 -1.99 10.83
CA ALA A 131 -7.01 -3.03 11.80
C ALA A 131 -5.88 -3.22 12.82
N VAL A 132 -4.67 -2.71 12.58
CA VAL A 132 -3.54 -2.75 13.55
C VAL A 132 -3.66 -1.61 14.55
#